data_AF-A0A2X3G0Y9-F1
#
_entry.id   AF-A0A2X3G0Y9-F1
#
_cell.length_a   1.000
_cell.length_b   1.000
_cell.length_c   1.000
_cell.angle_alpha   90.00
_cell.angle_beta   90.00
_cell.angle_gamma   90.00
#
_symmetry.space_group_name_H-M   'P 1'
#
loop_
_entity.id
_entity.type
_entity.pdbx_description
1 polymer ?
#
loop_
_entity_poly.entity_id
_entity_poly.type
_entity_poly.pdbx_seq_one_letter_code
_entity_poly.pdbx_strand_id
1 'polypeptide(L)'
;MKILFTLKISKEWQMKQQEAYPNDLFFYEKEITNFKQLNEMDCIVTFGGDITPDIINRATQLKWIMVFSAGVDGLPRKEILDRNILISNVRGIHAIPMAEFIMSYLLHDVKQLQHFYEAQKNKEWEFSHPVVELGNKK
;
A
#
# COMPACT_ATOMS: atom_id res chain seq x y z
N MET A 1 -7.68 20.54 11.03
CA MET A 1 -7.23 20.27 9.64
C MET A 1 -8.36 19.64 8.85
N LYS A 2 -8.38 19.84 7.53
CA LYS A 2 -9.30 19.15 6.61
C LYS A 2 -8.55 18.02 5.92
N ILE A 3 -9.00 16.78 6.11
CA ILE A 3 -8.29 15.57 5.69
C ILE A 3 -9.21 14.73 4.81
N LEU A 4 -8.76 14.44 3.60
CA LEU A 4 -9.47 13.58 2.64
C LEU A 4 -8.85 12.18 2.61
N PHE A 5 -9.67 11.15 2.79
CA PHE A 5 -9.31 9.75 2.58
C PHE A 5 -9.89 9.26 1.26
N THR A 6 -9.02 8.74 0.38
CA THR A 6 -9.43 8.07 -0.87
C THR A 6 -9.42 6.55 -0.79
N LEU A 7 -9.10 6.02 0.39
CA LEU A 7 -9.23 4.59 0.72
C LEU A 7 -10.49 4.31 1.56
N LYS A 8 -10.93 3.05 1.52
CA LYS A 8 -12.08 2.59 2.30
C LYS A 8 -11.68 2.46 3.78
N ILE A 9 -12.24 3.33 4.62
CA ILE A 9 -12.13 3.26 6.08
C ILE A 9 -13.45 2.74 6.66
N SER A 10 -13.40 1.77 7.58
CA SER A 10 -14.61 1.25 8.23
C SER A 10 -15.24 2.30 9.15
N LYS A 11 -16.57 2.28 9.32
CA LYS A 11 -17.29 3.24 10.18
C LYS A 11 -16.73 3.30 11.60
N GLU A 12 -16.33 2.15 12.15
CA GLU A 12 -15.70 2.07 13.46
C GLU A 12 -14.42 2.92 13.55
N TRP A 13 -13.53 2.82 12.56
CA TRP A 13 -12.32 3.62 12.52
C TRP A 13 -12.59 5.10 12.27
N GLN A 14 -13.59 5.43 11.45
CA GLN A 14 -14.01 6.82 11.25
C GLN A 14 -14.49 7.45 12.57
N MET A 15 -15.27 6.71 13.36
CA MET A 15 -15.73 7.16 14.68
C MET A 15 -14.57 7.35 15.65
N LYS A 16 -13.70 6.34 15.78
CA LYS A 16 -12.50 6.42 16.64
C LYS A 16 -11.59 7.59 16.28
N GLN A 17 -11.45 7.87 14.98
CA GLN A 17 -10.66 8.99 14.49
C GLN A 17 -11.30 10.33 14.87
N GLN A 18 -12.61 10.49 14.68
CA GLN A 18 -13.33 11.71 15.03
C GLN A 18 -13.33 11.96 16.55
N GLU A 19 -13.44 10.91 17.35
CA GLU A 19 -13.36 10.98 18.82
C GLU A 19 -11.97 11.41 19.29
N ALA A 20 -10.91 10.86 18.69
CA ALA A 20 -9.53 11.20 19.04
C ALA A 20 -9.12 12.61 18.58
N TYR A 21 -9.68 13.09 17.47
CA TYR A 21 -9.33 14.37 16.84
C TYR A 21 -10.58 15.22 16.55
N PRO A 22 -11.27 15.73 17.58
CA PRO A 22 -12.57 16.39 17.43
C PRO A 22 -12.53 17.71 16.65
N ASN A 23 -11.37 18.37 16.57
CA ASN A 23 -11.20 19.64 15.86
C ASN A 23 -10.82 19.45 14.37
N ASP A 24 -10.55 18.20 13.95
CA ASP A 24 -10.26 17.88 12.56
C ASP A 24 -11.52 17.46 11.82
N LEU A 25 -11.54 17.75 10.52
CA LEU A 25 -12.63 17.41 9.61
C LEU A 25 -12.16 16.30 8.67
N PHE A 26 -12.87 15.18 8.71
CA PHE A 26 -12.55 13.99 7.93
C PHE A 26 -13.54 13.80 6.79
N PHE A 27 -13.03 13.63 5.58
CA PHE A 27 -13.80 13.34 4.38
C PHE A 27 -13.39 11.98 3.83
N TYR A 28 -14.36 11.23 3.29
CA TYR A 28 -14.14 9.91 2.73
C TYR A 28 -14.78 9.85 1.35
N GLU A 29 -13.96 9.85 0.31
CA GLU A 29 -14.40 9.78 -1.08
C GLU A 29 -13.39 8.94 -1.85
N LYS A 30 -13.83 7.81 -2.38
CA LYS A 30 -12.96 6.83 -3.04
C LYS A 30 -12.32 7.41 -4.31
N GLU A 31 -13.08 8.20 -5.06
CA GLU A 31 -12.61 8.79 -6.31
C GLU A 31 -12.32 10.26 -6.10
N ILE A 32 -11.02 10.59 -6.00
CA ILE A 32 -10.56 11.96 -5.74
C ILE A 32 -11.12 12.99 -6.73
N THR A 33 -11.36 12.59 -7.97
CA THR A 33 -11.92 13.43 -9.04
C THR A 33 -13.33 13.91 -8.73
N ASN A 34 -14.11 13.13 -7.97
CA ASN A 34 -15.49 13.45 -7.60
C ASN A 34 -15.56 14.42 -6.41
N PHE A 35 -14.47 14.58 -5.67
CA PHE A 35 -14.41 15.48 -4.53
C PHE A 35 -14.30 16.94 -5.00
N LYS A 36 -15.34 17.73 -4.75
CA LYS A 36 -15.43 19.12 -5.25
C LYS A 36 -14.58 20.12 -4.47
N GLN A 37 -14.32 19.84 -3.18
CA GLN A 37 -13.69 20.77 -2.25
C GLN A 37 -12.18 20.53 -2.07
N LEU A 38 -11.50 19.98 -3.09
CA LEU A 38 -10.07 19.66 -3.03
C LEU A 38 -9.20 20.86 -2.64
N ASN A 39 -9.58 22.05 -3.10
CA ASN A 39 -8.88 23.31 -2.84
C ASN A 39 -8.79 23.66 -1.35
N GLU A 40 -9.63 23.07 -0.50
CA GLU A 40 -9.65 23.33 0.94
C GLU A 40 -8.94 22.26 1.77
N MET A 41 -8.45 21.18 1.14
CA MET A 41 -7.86 20.06 1.87
C MET A 41 -6.44 20.39 2.31
N ASP A 42 -6.14 20.20 3.60
CA ASP A 42 -4.79 20.30 4.14
C ASP A 42 -3.99 19.02 3.87
N CYS A 43 -4.66 17.87 3.92
CA CYS A 43 -4.06 16.55 3.79
C CYS A 43 -4.90 15.60 2.92
N ILE A 44 -4.22 14.77 2.13
CA ILE A 44 -4.82 13.66 1.39
C ILE A 44 -4.16 12.36 1.83
N VAL A 45 -4.97 11.38 2.21
CA VAL A 45 -4.56 10.01 2.54
C VAL A 45 -5.05 9.08 1.43
N THR A 46 -4.12 8.40 0.76
CA THR A 46 -4.37 7.66 -0.48
C THR A 46 -3.43 6.46 -0.65
N PHE A 47 -3.69 5.57 -1.63
CA PHE A 47 -2.70 4.62 -2.16
C PHE A 47 -1.74 5.24 -3.19
N GLY A 48 -1.95 6.50 -3.59
CA GLY A 48 -1.03 7.31 -4.40
C GLY A 48 -1.26 7.25 -5.91
N GLY A 49 -1.95 6.22 -6.42
CA GLY A 49 -2.21 6.07 -7.87
C GLY A 49 -3.19 7.11 -8.47
N ASP A 50 -3.87 7.87 -7.62
CA ASP A 50 -4.83 8.91 -7.96
C ASP A 50 -4.25 10.34 -7.86
N ILE A 51 -3.01 10.49 -7.42
CA ILE A 51 -2.34 11.79 -7.28
C ILE A 51 -1.66 12.15 -8.61
N THR A 52 -2.25 13.08 -9.34
CA THR A 52 -1.73 13.63 -10.59
C THR A 52 -1.35 15.11 -10.43
N PRO A 53 -0.57 15.69 -11.37
CA PRO A 53 -0.33 17.14 -11.40
C PRO A 53 -1.61 17.98 -11.32
N ASP A 54 -2.68 17.58 -12.04
CA ASP A 54 -3.98 18.27 -12.01
C ASP A 54 -4.59 18.28 -10.61
N ILE A 55 -4.60 17.12 -9.95
CA ILE A 55 -5.12 16.99 -8.58
C ILE A 55 -4.34 17.87 -7.62
N ILE A 56 -3.00 17.86 -7.69
CA ILE A 56 -2.18 18.74 -6.85
C ILE A 56 -2.54 20.20 -7.14
N ASN A 57 -2.57 20.62 -8.40
CA ASN A 57 -2.89 22.01 -8.77
C ASN A 57 -4.27 22.47 -8.31
N ARG A 58 -5.28 21.59 -8.33
CA ARG A 58 -6.62 21.87 -7.80
C ARG A 58 -6.65 21.93 -6.27
N ALA A 59 -5.82 21.14 -5.60
CA ALA A 59 -5.72 21.10 -4.14
C ALA A 59 -4.81 22.24 -3.63
N THR A 60 -5.25 23.49 -3.76
CA THR A 60 -4.43 24.69 -3.52
C THR A 60 -3.96 24.87 -2.07
N GLN A 61 -4.70 24.35 -1.08
CA GLN A 61 -4.29 24.37 0.35
C GLN A 61 -3.52 23.13 0.81
N LEU A 62 -3.27 22.17 -0.10
CA LEU A 62 -2.60 20.92 0.23
C LEU A 62 -1.18 21.16 0.76
N LYS A 63 -0.91 20.57 1.93
CA LYS A 63 0.39 20.64 2.63
C LYS A 63 1.00 19.26 2.85
N TRP A 64 0.17 18.21 2.85
CA TRP A 64 0.60 16.86 3.21
C TRP A 64 -0.11 15.80 2.38
N ILE A 65 0.64 14.82 1.88
CA ILE A 65 0.09 13.59 1.32
C ILE A 65 0.64 12.41 2.11
N MET A 66 -0.25 11.61 2.68
CA MET A 66 0.08 10.34 3.32
C MET A 66 -0.27 9.19 2.38
N VAL A 67 0.75 8.47 1.91
CA VAL A 67 0.56 7.34 1.00
C VAL A 67 0.56 6.02 1.78
N PHE A 68 -0.51 5.25 1.65
CA PHE A 68 -0.67 3.93 2.24
C PHE A 68 0.02 2.84 1.40
N SER A 69 1.28 3.11 1.02
CA SER A 69 2.18 2.22 0.30
C SER A 69 3.60 2.33 0.85
N ALA A 70 4.50 1.43 0.45
CA ALA A 70 5.92 1.53 0.76
C ALA A 70 6.69 2.46 -0.20
N GLY A 71 6.26 2.56 -1.46
CA GLY A 71 6.92 3.32 -2.52
C GLY A 71 6.17 4.59 -2.89
N VAL A 72 6.91 5.63 -3.25
CA VAL A 72 6.37 6.96 -3.62
C VAL A 72 6.74 7.38 -5.04
N ASP A 73 7.31 6.45 -5.81
CA ASP A 73 7.90 6.71 -7.14
C ASP A 73 6.87 7.18 -8.18
N GLY A 74 5.60 6.81 -8.01
CA GLY A 74 4.51 7.20 -8.91
C GLY A 74 3.96 8.62 -8.68
N LEU A 75 4.42 9.35 -7.66
CA LEU A 75 3.87 10.66 -7.33
C LEU A 75 4.44 11.79 -8.22
N PRO A 76 3.70 12.90 -8.44
CA PRO A 76 4.14 14.04 -9.24
C PRO A 76 5.24 14.84 -8.52
N ARG A 77 6.48 14.39 -8.66
CA ARG A 77 7.62 14.91 -7.90
C ARG A 77 7.83 16.41 -8.08
N LYS A 78 7.63 16.93 -9.30
CA LYS A 78 7.85 18.34 -9.60
C LYS A 78 6.89 19.22 -8.79
N GLU A 79 5.59 18.95 -8.89
CA GLU A 79 4.54 19.72 -8.24
C GLU A 79 4.63 19.63 -6.71
N ILE A 80 5.01 18.46 -6.18
CA ILE A 80 5.24 18.27 -4.75
C ILE A 80 6.41 19.14 -4.27
N LEU A 81 7.55 19.10 -4.96
CA LEU A 81 8.74 19.86 -4.56
C LEU A 81 8.53 21.37 -4.72
N ASP A 82 7.96 21.81 -5.84
CA ASP A 82 7.69 23.23 -6.12
C ASP A 82 6.80 23.86 -5.04
N ARG A 83 5.90 23.07 -4.44
CA ARG A 83 4.98 23.50 -3.38
C ARG A 83 5.40 23.10 -1.97
N ASN A 84 6.55 22.46 -1.81
CA ASN A 84 7.03 21.94 -0.54
C ASN A 84 5.97 21.09 0.22
N ILE A 85 5.29 20.20 -0.51
CA ILE A 85 4.29 19.30 0.08
C ILE A 85 5.01 18.18 0.83
N LEU A 86 4.67 17.99 2.11
CA LEU A 86 5.16 16.88 2.91
C LEU A 86 4.62 15.56 2.36
N ILE A 87 5.50 14.56 2.21
CA ILE A 87 5.10 13.20 1.88
C ILE A 87 5.49 12.27 3.03
N SER A 88 4.53 11.47 3.48
CA SER A 88 4.79 10.33 4.36
C SER A 88 4.26 9.05 3.73
N ASN A 89 4.82 7.92 4.14
CA ASN A 89 4.44 6.60 3.64
C ASN A 89 4.45 5.58 4.78
N VAL A 90 4.05 4.33 4.50
CA VAL A 90 4.05 3.23 5.47
C VAL A 90 5.25 2.31 5.31
N ARG A 91 6.43 2.87 5.01
CA ARG A 91 7.67 2.08 4.88
C ARG A 91 7.94 1.30 6.18
N GLY A 92 8.34 0.04 6.02
CA GLY A 92 8.79 -0.83 7.13
C GLY A 92 7.75 -1.82 7.63
N ILE A 93 6.45 -1.55 7.49
CA ILE A 93 5.39 -2.47 7.99
C ILE A 93 5.34 -3.79 7.23
N HIS A 94 5.84 -3.82 5.99
CA HIS A 94 5.81 -4.99 5.12
C HIS A 94 7.10 -5.82 5.13
N ALA A 95 8.13 -5.41 5.89
CA ALA A 95 9.44 -6.06 5.83
C ALA A 95 9.37 -7.55 6.22
N ILE A 96 8.72 -7.86 7.36
CA ILE A 96 8.57 -9.23 7.86
C ILE A 96 7.65 -10.06 6.94
N PRO A 97 6.40 -9.63 6.63
CA PRO A 97 5.53 -10.41 5.75
C PRO A 97 6.15 -10.70 4.38
N MET A 98 6.90 -9.75 3.82
CA MET A 98 7.56 -9.96 2.53
C MET A 98 8.72 -10.95 2.64
N ALA A 99 9.51 -10.89 3.72
CA ALA A 99 10.58 -11.86 3.96
C ALA A 99 10.01 -13.28 4.13
N GLU A 100 8.90 -13.44 4.86
CA GLU A 100 8.20 -14.72 5.01
C GLU A 100 7.68 -15.25 3.68
N PHE A 101 7.09 -14.38 2.86
CA PHE A 101 6.59 -14.72 1.54
C PHE A 101 7.72 -15.19 0.61
N ILE A 102 8.84 -14.45 0.60
CA ILE A 102 10.04 -14.82 -0.16
C ILE A 102 10.57 -16.18 0.30
N MET A 103 10.75 -16.38 1.60
CA MET A 103 11.23 -17.66 2.15
C MET A 103 10.30 -18.81 1.77
N SER A 104 8.99 -18.59 1.82
CA SER A 104 7.99 -19.59 1.43
C SER A 104 8.13 -19.98 -0.05
N TYR A 105 8.28 -19.01 -0.94
CA TYR A 105 8.47 -19.26 -2.38
C TYR A 105 9.80 -19.93 -2.70
N LEU A 106 10.88 -19.49 -2.05
CA LEU A 106 12.20 -20.12 -2.20
C LEU A 106 12.16 -21.59 -1.78
N LEU A 107 11.51 -21.89 -0.64
CA LEU A 107 11.37 -23.27 -0.18
C LEU A 107 10.43 -24.09 -1.06
N HIS A 108 9.34 -23.48 -1.53
CA HIS A 108 8.41 -24.12 -2.46
C HIS A 108 9.11 -24.58 -3.74
N ASP A 109 9.96 -23.73 -4.29
CA ASP A 109 10.75 -24.02 -5.48
C ASP A 109 11.81 -25.11 -5.22
N VAL A 110 12.71 -24.92 -4.26
CA VAL A 110 13.83 -25.86 -4.06
C VAL A 110 13.40 -27.24 -3.56
N LYS A 111 12.27 -27.34 -2.87
CA LYS A 111 11.68 -28.61 -2.41
C LYS A 111 10.65 -29.17 -3.38
N GLN A 112 10.47 -28.54 -4.54
CA GLN A 112 9.57 -29.01 -5.60
C GLN A 112 8.17 -29.30 -5.07
N LEU A 113 7.67 -28.44 -4.17
CA LEU A 113 6.44 -28.74 -3.43
C LEU A 113 5.23 -28.86 -4.37
N GLN A 114 5.19 -28.11 -5.47
CA GLN A 114 4.17 -28.28 -6.50
C GLN A 114 4.14 -29.69 -7.07
N HIS A 115 5.30 -30.26 -7.40
CA HIS A 115 5.40 -31.61 -7.96
C HIS A 115 4.85 -32.66 -6.99
N PHE A 116 5.34 -32.65 -5.74
CA PHE A 116 4.89 -33.62 -4.74
C PHE A 116 3.43 -33.45 -4.36
N TYR A 117 2.90 -32.22 -4.38
CA TYR A 117 1.47 -31.96 -4.19
C TYR A 117 0.62 -32.60 -5.30
N GLU A 118 1.07 -32.54 -6.55
CA GLU A 118 0.36 -33.19 -7.66
C GLU A 118 0.48 -34.72 -7.62
N ALA A 119 1.66 -35.28 -7.33
CA ALA A 119 1.83 -36.72 -7.12
C ALA A 119 0.92 -37.22 -5.99
N GLN A 120 0.86 -36.51 -4.87
CA GLN A 120 -0.05 -36.81 -3.76
C GLN A 120 -1.51 -36.82 -4.21
N LYS A 121 -1.94 -35.80 -4.99
CA LYS A 121 -3.31 -35.72 -5.52
C LYS A 121 -3.65 -36.91 -6.43
N ASN A 122 -2.67 -37.41 -7.17
CA ASN A 122 -2.80 -38.58 -8.04
C ASN A 122 -2.66 -39.91 -7.29
N LYS A 123 -2.41 -39.87 -5.97
CA LYS A 123 -2.12 -41.04 -5.11
C LYS A 123 -0.86 -41.78 -5.55
N GLU A 124 0.08 -41.06 -6.13
CA GLU A 124 1.38 -41.55 -6.54
C GLU A 124 2.39 -41.29 -5.42
N TRP A 125 3.12 -42.32 -5.03
CA TRP A 125 4.20 -42.20 -4.06
C TRP A 125 5.52 -41.97 -4.81
N GLU A 126 5.81 -40.71 -5.09
CA GLU A 126 7.04 -40.28 -5.77
C GLU A 126 8.12 -39.90 -4.75
N PHE A 127 9.31 -40.46 -4.90
CA PHE A 127 10.45 -40.28 -3.98
C PHE A 127 11.77 -40.03 -4.69
N SER A 128 11.78 -40.08 -6.03
CA SER A 128 12.98 -39.92 -6.86
C SER A 128 13.10 -38.52 -7.47
N HIS A 129 12.07 -37.69 -7.36
CA HIS A 129 12.09 -36.34 -7.92
C HIS A 129 13.18 -35.47 -7.25
N PRO A 130 14.09 -34.86 -8.03
CA PRO A 130 15.23 -34.13 -7.46
C PRO A 130 14.80 -32.93 -6.62
N VAL A 131 15.34 -32.82 -5.40
CA VAL A 131 15.25 -31.62 -4.55
C VAL A 131 16.63 -31.09 -4.22
N VAL A 132 16.71 -29.82 -3.83
CA VAL A 132 17.96 -29.16 -3.45
C VAL A 132 17.82 -28.44 -2.11
N GLU A 133 18.96 -28.16 -1.48
CA GLU A 133 19.01 -27.34 -0.27
C GLU A 133 19.15 -25.86 -0.63
N LEU A 134 18.26 -25.02 -0.08
CA LEU A 134 18.29 -23.58 -0.30
C LEU A 134 19.65 -22.98 0.10
N GLY A 135 20.21 -23.43 1.22
CA GLY A 135 21.49 -22.95 1.75
C GLY A 135 22.70 -23.21 0.83
N ASN A 136 22.57 -24.08 -0.16
CA ASN A 136 23.63 -24.40 -1.12
C ASN A 136 23.46 -23.68 -2.47
N LYS A 137 22.41 -22.87 -2.63
CA LYS A 137 22.16 -22.06 -3.83
C LYS A 137 22.84 -20.70 -3.70
N LYS A 138 23.41 -20.22 -4.81
CA LYS A 138 23.99 -18.89 -4.94
C LYS A 138 23.02 -17.95 -5.62
#